data_AF-A0A2G2BBN5-F1
#
_entry.id   AF-A0A2G2BBN5-F1
#
_cell.length_a   1.000
_cell.length_b   1.000
_cell.length_c   1.000
_cell.angle_alpha   90.00
_cell.angle_beta   90.00
_cell.angle_gamma   90.00
#
_symmetry.space_group_name_H-M   'P 1'
#
loop_
_entity.id
_entity.type
_entity.pdbx_description
1 polymer ?
#
loop_
_entity_poly.entity_id
_entity_poly.type
_entity_poly.pdbx_seq_one_letter_code
_entity_poly.pdbx_strand_id
1 'polypeptide(L)'
;MVSKTGTLLRRYPRSDFSRARSGDQQALNALIDGARGPAGDLTRTLATAYRDMEDGHLARAAELFSEAMRDHARMGGSNAQRDRIDFLLAACFVRDGRQQQARTVLSIARPRALAKERVVGL
;
A
#
# COMPACT_ATOMS: atom_id res chain seq x y z
N MET A 1 33.79 12.13 16.96
CA MET A 1 33.35 11.49 15.69
C MET A 1 32.12 10.66 15.99
N VAL A 2 30.93 11.10 15.56
CA VAL A 2 29.67 10.35 15.72
C VAL A 2 29.14 10.03 14.33
N SER A 3 28.96 8.73 14.06
CA SER A 3 28.59 8.16 12.77
C SER A 3 27.25 8.70 12.23
N LYS A 4 27.28 9.14 10.97
CA LYS A 4 26.18 9.80 10.22
C LYS A 4 25.15 8.83 9.60
N THR A 5 24.96 7.62 10.13
CA THR A 5 24.14 6.59 9.46
C THR A 5 22.68 6.53 9.94
N GLY A 6 22.25 7.44 10.82
CA GLY A 6 20.96 7.34 11.52
C GLY A 6 19.77 8.16 10.97
N THR A 7 19.93 9.02 9.95
CA THR A 7 18.95 10.11 9.73
C THR A 7 18.01 9.94 8.53
N LEU A 8 18.16 8.92 7.69
CA LEU A 8 17.38 8.78 6.44
C LEU A 8 16.17 7.83 6.52
N LEU A 9 16.04 7.03 7.57
CA LEU A 9 14.94 6.06 7.75
C LEU A 9 13.69 6.63 8.45
N ARG A 10 13.69 7.93 8.79
CA ARG A 10 12.67 8.54 9.66
C ARG A 10 11.71 9.51 8.94
N ARG A 11 11.61 9.48 7.61
CA ARG A 11 10.87 10.48 6.83
C ARG A 11 9.49 10.07 6.30
N TYR A 12 9.05 8.84 6.54
CA TYR A 12 7.66 8.44 6.31
C TYR A 12 7.16 7.57 7.47
N PRO A 13 6.77 8.18 8.60
CA PRO A 13 6.09 7.45 9.65
C PRO A 13 4.78 6.83 9.14
N ARG A 14 4.36 5.72 9.77
CA ARG A 14 3.04 5.05 9.56
C ARG A 14 1.85 6.02 9.47
N SER A 15 1.97 7.21 10.05
CA SER A 15 0.97 8.29 10.08
C SER A 15 0.72 8.97 8.73
N ASP A 16 1.68 8.96 7.80
CA ASP A 16 1.49 9.60 6.49
C ASP A 16 0.57 8.75 5.61
N PHE A 17 0.77 7.44 5.63
CA PHE A 17 -0.15 6.50 5.01
C PHE A 17 -1.51 6.47 5.70
N SER A 18 -1.62 6.71 7.01
CA SER A 18 -2.94 6.74 7.67
C SER A 18 -3.78 7.93 7.24
N ARG A 19 -3.17 9.10 6.95
CA ARG A 19 -3.86 10.29 6.44
C ARG A 19 -4.28 10.13 4.98
N ALA A 20 -3.43 9.53 4.16
CA ALA A 20 -3.78 9.13 2.79
C ALA A 20 -5.06 8.28 2.70
N ARG A 21 -5.34 7.46 3.73
CA ARG A 21 -6.56 6.63 3.82
C ARG A 21 -7.84 7.45 4.03
N SER A 22 -7.75 8.69 4.51
CA SER A 22 -8.92 9.53 4.78
C SER A 22 -9.48 10.22 3.52
N GLY A 23 -8.97 9.88 2.32
CA GLY A 23 -9.31 10.59 1.08
C GLY A 23 -8.65 11.97 0.99
N ASP A 24 -7.63 12.24 1.82
CA ASP A 24 -6.90 13.51 1.81
C ASP A 24 -5.96 13.57 0.60
N GLN A 25 -6.53 14.01 -0.52
CA GLN A 25 -5.86 14.23 -1.80
C GLN A 25 -4.65 15.18 -1.68
N GLN A 26 -4.71 16.17 -0.77
CA GLN A 26 -3.62 17.11 -0.57
C GLN A 26 -2.43 16.43 0.12
N ALA A 27 -2.68 15.59 1.13
CA ALA A 27 -1.66 14.77 1.76
C ALA A 27 -1.04 13.75 0.78
N LEU A 28 -1.86 13.15 -0.10
CA LEU A 28 -1.39 12.24 -1.15
C LEU A 28 -0.46 12.94 -2.14
N ASN A 29 -0.86 14.10 -2.65
CA ASN A 29 -0.03 14.87 -3.60
C ASN A 29 1.29 15.33 -2.96
N ALA A 30 1.26 15.76 -1.70
CA ALA A 30 2.48 16.10 -0.97
C ALA A 30 3.44 14.91 -0.82
N LEU A 31 2.93 13.69 -0.65
CA LEU A 31 3.75 12.48 -0.64
C LEU A 31 4.31 12.15 -2.02
N ILE A 32 3.50 12.26 -3.08
CA ILE A 32 3.93 12.02 -4.46
C ILE A 32 5.09 12.96 -4.83
N ASP A 33 4.93 14.26 -4.57
CA ASP A 33 5.90 15.29 -4.96
C ASP A 33 7.12 15.32 -4.03
N GLY A 34 6.90 15.04 -2.74
CA GLY A 34 7.91 15.12 -1.70
C GLY A 34 8.75 13.85 -1.52
N ALA A 35 8.38 12.73 -2.16
CA ALA A 35 9.04 11.44 -2.01
C ALA A 35 10.54 11.50 -2.36
N ARG A 36 11.41 11.33 -1.36
CA ARG A 36 12.87 11.31 -1.52
C ARG A 36 13.50 10.21 -0.66
N GLY A 37 14.72 9.81 -1.03
CA GLY A 37 15.51 8.81 -0.30
C GLY A 37 15.34 7.39 -0.83
N PRO A 38 15.88 6.37 -0.12
CA PRO A 38 16.01 4.99 -0.61
C PRO A 38 14.73 4.25 -0.99
N ALA A 39 13.57 4.76 -0.56
CA ALA A 39 12.25 4.22 -0.88
C ALA A 39 11.31 5.30 -1.46
N GLY A 40 11.87 6.39 -2.00
CA GLY A 40 11.08 7.52 -2.52
C GLY A 40 10.23 7.13 -3.73
N ASP A 41 10.80 6.41 -4.68
CA ASP A 41 10.08 5.76 -5.80
C ASP A 41 8.92 4.89 -5.28
N LEU A 42 9.17 4.00 -4.32
CA LEU A 42 8.15 3.12 -3.76
C LEU A 42 7.04 3.88 -3.01
N THR A 43 7.41 4.93 -2.28
CA THR A 43 6.46 5.83 -1.59
C THR A 43 5.56 6.54 -2.61
N ARG A 44 6.14 7.00 -3.73
CA ARG A 44 5.41 7.64 -4.82
C ARG A 44 4.46 6.66 -5.52
N THR A 45 4.92 5.43 -5.79
CA THR A 45 4.09 4.36 -6.37
C THR A 45 2.86 4.08 -5.50
N LEU A 46 3.06 3.93 -4.18
CA LEU A 46 1.96 3.69 -3.26
C LEU A 46 1.00 4.87 -3.16
N ALA A 47 1.51 6.10 -3.05
CA ALA A 47 0.66 7.29 -3.00
C ALA A 47 -0.15 7.46 -4.31
N THR A 48 0.45 7.14 -5.45
CA THR A 48 -0.25 7.13 -6.75
C THR A 48 -1.33 6.04 -6.78
N ALA A 49 -1.03 4.84 -6.28
CA ALA A 49 -2.00 3.75 -6.21
C ALA A 49 -3.22 4.11 -5.34
N TYR A 50 -3.01 4.79 -4.21
CA TYR A 50 -4.09 5.30 -3.38
C TYR A 50 -4.94 6.32 -4.13
N ARG A 51 -4.33 7.30 -4.80
CA ARG A 51 -5.08 8.29 -5.59
C ARG A 51 -5.92 7.60 -6.68
N ASP A 52 -5.32 6.70 -7.45
CA ASP A 52 -6.01 5.97 -8.51
C ASP A 52 -7.16 5.12 -7.95
N MET A 53 -7.01 4.56 -6.74
CA MET A 53 -8.08 3.83 -6.05
C MET A 53 -9.24 4.75 -5.60
N GLU A 54 -8.96 5.97 -5.15
CA GLU A 54 -9.97 6.97 -4.79
C GLU A 54 -10.68 7.53 -6.03
N ASP A 55 -9.94 7.77 -7.12
CA ASP A 55 -10.46 8.29 -8.38
C ASP A 55 -11.23 7.23 -9.20
N GLY A 56 -11.27 5.97 -8.74
CA GLY A 56 -11.97 4.86 -9.41
C GLY A 56 -11.18 4.18 -10.53
N HIS A 57 -9.90 4.51 -10.72
CA HIS A 57 -8.97 3.83 -11.63
C HIS A 57 -8.46 2.51 -11.03
N LEU A 58 -9.38 1.60 -10.67
CA LEU A 58 -9.13 0.43 -9.83
C LEU A 58 -8.13 -0.56 -10.42
N ALA A 59 -8.20 -0.82 -11.72
CA ALA A 59 -7.26 -1.71 -12.40
C ALA A 59 -5.81 -1.18 -12.31
N ARG A 60 -5.62 0.12 -12.55
CA ARG A 60 -4.31 0.78 -12.46
C ARG A 60 -3.80 0.82 -11.02
N ALA A 61 -4.67 1.10 -10.05
CA ALA A 61 -4.34 1.05 -8.63
C ALA A 61 -3.85 -0.36 -8.23
N ALA A 62 -4.52 -1.42 -8.69
CA ALA A 62 -4.14 -2.80 -8.42
C ALA A 62 -2.76 -3.15 -9.00
N GLU A 63 -2.42 -2.66 -10.20
CA GLU A 63 -1.10 -2.84 -10.79
C GLU A 63 0.00 -2.18 -9.94
N LEU A 64 -0.22 -0.93 -9.52
CA LEU A 64 0.73 -0.17 -8.71
C LEU A 64 0.92 -0.80 -7.31
N PHE A 65 -0.15 -1.28 -6.68
CA PHE A 65 -0.03 -2.03 -5.41
C PHE A 65 0.74 -3.35 -5.60
N SER A 66 0.52 -4.05 -6.72
CA SER A 66 1.24 -5.29 -7.04
C SER A 66 2.73 -5.05 -7.31
N GLU A 67 3.08 -3.94 -7.95
CA GLU A 67 4.47 -3.49 -8.11
C GLU A 67 5.10 -3.20 -6.75
N ALA A 68 4.44 -2.39 -5.92
CA ALA A 68 4.95 -2.01 -4.60
C ALA A 68 5.17 -3.21 -3.66
N MET A 69 4.38 -4.28 -3.82
CA MET A 69 4.54 -5.51 -3.05
C MET A 69 5.88 -6.22 -3.27
N ARG A 70 6.47 -6.11 -4.45
CA ARG A 70 7.78 -6.72 -4.74
C ARG A 70 8.90 -6.10 -3.90
N ASP A 71 8.76 -4.81 -3.61
CA ASP A 71 9.80 -3.98 -3.01
C ASP A 71 9.47 -3.50 -1.58
N HIS A 72 8.38 -3.98 -0.98
CA HIS A 72 7.87 -3.52 0.32
C HIS A 72 8.91 -3.56 1.46
N ALA A 73 9.93 -4.43 1.37
CA ALA A 73 11.04 -4.50 2.32
C ALA A 73 11.80 -3.16 2.43
N ARG A 74 11.87 -2.38 1.34
CA ARG A 74 12.52 -1.06 1.29
C ARG A 74 11.82 -0.01 2.14
N MET A 75 10.53 -0.20 2.47
CA MET A 75 9.74 0.68 3.35
C MET A 75 9.84 0.32 4.85
N GLY A 76 10.77 -0.57 5.22
CA GLY A 76 11.00 -1.00 6.60
C GLY A 76 10.55 -2.43 6.90
N GLY A 77 10.10 -3.20 5.89
CA GLY A 77 9.92 -4.65 5.98
C GLY A 77 8.91 -5.16 7.02
N SER A 78 8.04 -4.28 7.54
CA SER A 78 7.07 -4.70 8.57
C SER A 78 5.97 -5.54 7.95
N ASN A 79 5.70 -6.72 8.53
CA ASN A 79 4.59 -7.59 8.10
C ASN A 79 3.25 -6.82 8.05
N ALA A 80 3.01 -5.92 9.00
CA ALA A 80 1.79 -5.12 9.01
C ALA A 80 1.70 -4.07 7.87
N GLN A 81 2.83 -3.62 7.31
CA GLN A 81 2.82 -2.78 6.11
C GLN A 81 2.51 -3.62 4.86
N ARG A 82 3.12 -4.80 4.76
CA ARG A 82 2.84 -5.76 3.70
C ARG A 82 1.36 -6.13 3.67
N ASP A 83 0.82 -6.52 4.83
CA ASP A 83 -0.60 -6.86 4.98
C ASP A 83 -1.52 -5.75 4.49
N ARG A 84 -1.14 -4.51 4.79
CA ARG A 84 -1.91 -3.35 4.41
C ARG A 84 -1.98 -3.21 2.89
N ILE A 85 -0.87 -3.42 2.20
CA ILE A 85 -0.83 -3.38 0.73
C ILE A 85 -1.66 -4.54 0.15
N ASP A 86 -1.52 -5.76 0.71
CA ASP A 86 -2.30 -6.93 0.29
C ASP A 86 -3.82 -6.70 0.42
N PHE A 87 -4.29 -6.06 1.51
CA PHE A 87 -5.71 -5.72 1.68
C PHE A 87 -6.19 -4.67 0.68
N LEU A 88 -5.38 -3.67 0.36
CA LEU A 88 -5.76 -2.62 -0.60
C LEU A 88 -5.81 -3.15 -2.03
N LEU A 89 -4.87 -4.03 -2.37
CA LEU A 89 -4.89 -4.76 -3.63
C LEU A 89 -6.16 -5.61 -3.76
N ALA A 90 -6.51 -6.37 -2.71
CA ALA A 90 -7.75 -7.14 -2.68
C ALA A 90 -9.00 -6.24 -2.79
N ALA A 91 -9.02 -5.10 -2.11
CA ALA A 91 -10.13 -4.13 -2.19
C ALA A 91 -10.28 -3.54 -3.60
N CYS A 92 -9.17 -3.24 -4.29
CA CYS A 92 -9.21 -2.81 -5.69
C CYS A 92 -9.84 -3.90 -6.57
N PHE A 93 -9.42 -5.16 -6.41
CA PHE A 93 -9.99 -6.27 -7.17
C PHE A 93 -11.48 -6.48 -6.88
N VAL A 94 -11.94 -6.36 -5.63
CA VAL A 94 -13.38 -6.47 -5.33
C VAL A 94 -14.17 -5.36 -6.01
N ARG A 95 -13.71 -4.11 -5.90
CA ARG A 95 -14.38 -2.94 -6.50
C ARG A 95 -14.37 -3.00 -8.03
N ASP A 96 -13.36 -3.63 -8.64
CA ASP A 96 -13.19 -3.82 -10.08
C ASP A 96 -13.95 -5.07 -10.61
N GLY A 97 -14.73 -5.76 -9.76
CA GLY A 97 -15.49 -6.96 -10.12
C GLY A 97 -14.66 -8.26 -10.22
N ARG A 98 -13.38 -8.22 -9.82
CA ARG A 98 -12.40 -9.31 -9.95
C ARG A 98 -12.27 -10.12 -8.65
N GLN A 99 -13.39 -10.60 -8.13
CA GLN A 99 -13.48 -11.28 -6.82
C GLN A 99 -12.54 -12.49 -6.68
N GLN A 100 -12.34 -13.27 -7.75
CA GLN A 100 -11.45 -14.43 -7.70
C GLN A 100 -9.99 -14.03 -7.43
N GLN A 101 -9.53 -12.90 -7.98
CA GLN A 101 -8.17 -12.42 -7.76
C GLN A 101 -8.00 -11.85 -6.34
N ALA A 102 -9.01 -11.17 -5.82
CA ALA A 102 -9.04 -10.78 -4.41
C ALA A 102 -8.94 -11.99 -3.47
N ARG A 103 -9.69 -13.07 -3.74
CA ARG A 103 -9.60 -14.32 -2.97
C ARG A 103 -8.20 -14.93 -3.07
N THR A 104 -7.61 -15.01 -4.26
CA THR A 104 -6.26 -15.56 -4.44
C THR A 104 -5.22 -14.78 -3.64
N VAL A 105 -5.23 -13.45 -3.70
CA VAL A 105 -4.30 -12.60 -2.92
C VAL A 105 -4.44 -12.87 -1.42
N LEU A 106 -5.67 -12.88 -0.90
CA LEU A 106 -5.91 -13.10 0.54
C LEU A 106 -5.58 -14.53 0.97
N SER A 107 -5.76 -15.54 0.12
CA SER A 107 -5.38 -16.93 0.41
C SER A 107 -3.88 -17.08 0.59
N ILE A 108 -3.09 -16.39 -0.23
CA ILE A 108 -1.63 -16.44 -0.19
C ILE A 108 -1.10 -15.60 0.98
N ALA A 109 -1.57 -14.36 1.10
CA ALA A 109 -1.08 -13.43 2.11
C ALA A 109 -1.56 -13.78 3.53
N ARG A 110 -2.79 -14.30 3.65
CA ARG A 110 -3.49 -14.47 4.92
C ARG A 110 -4.37 -15.74 4.91
N PRO A 111 -3.77 -16.95 4.79
CA PRO A 111 -4.53 -18.21 4.76
C PRO A 111 -5.41 -18.41 6.01
N ARG A 112 -4.99 -17.85 7.16
CA ARG A 112 -5.77 -17.88 8.41
C ARG A 112 -6.92 -16.89 8.49
N ALA A 113 -6.87 -15.76 7.76
CA ALA A 113 -7.96 -14.79 7.75
C ALA A 113 -9.17 -15.33 6.99
N LEU A 114 -8.94 -16.05 5.88
CA LEU A 114 -10.00 -16.74 5.15
C LEU A 114 -10.62 -17.90 5.94
N ALA A 115 -9.85 -18.53 6.83
CA ALA A 115 -10.32 -19.66 7.64
C ALA A 115 -11.20 -19.25 8.83
N LYS A 116 -11.12 -17.99 9.30
CA LYS A 116 -11.73 -17.58 10.57
C LYS A 116 -12.90 -16.62 10.48
N GLU A 117 -13.10 -15.85 9.41
CA GLU A 117 -14.23 -14.92 9.36
C GLU A 117 -14.60 -14.48 7.94
N ARG A 118 -15.91 -14.25 7.77
CA ARG A 118 -16.61 -13.78 6.58
C ARG A 118 -15.99 -12.47 6.09
N VAL A 119 -15.26 -12.50 4.98
CA VAL A 119 -15.03 -11.26 4.21
C VAL A 119 -16.39 -10.90 3.61
N VAL A 120 -17.16 -10.08 4.31
CA VAL A 120 -18.44 -9.56 3.80
C VAL A 120 -18.14 -8.73 2.55
N GLY A 121 -18.64 -9.18 1.40
CA GLY A 121 -18.43 -8.54 0.11
C GLY A 121 -17.49 -9.28 -0.87
N LEU A 122 -17.08 -10.51 -0.54
CA LEU A 122 -16.34 -11.41 -1.45
C LEU A 122 -17.17 -12.61 -1.93
#